data_AF-A0A662YFG2-F1
#
_entry.id   AF-A0A662YFG2-F1
#
_cell.length_a   1.000
_cell.length_b   1.000
_cell.length_c   1.000
_cell.angle_alpha   90.00
_cell.angle_beta   90.00
_cell.angle_gamma   90.00
#
_symmetry.space_group_name_H-M   'P 1'
#
loop_
_entity.id
_entity.type
_entity.pdbx_description
1 polymer ?
#
loop_
_entity_poly.entity_id
_entity_poly.type
_entity_poly.pdbx_seq_one_letter_code
_entity_poly.pdbx_strand_id
1 'polypeptide(L)'
;VYGQIASLPVGYNHPAVLDAMSDRKNLAMLAQRPCLGVFPPADWVDRIQATLLKVAPEGLADVNTLMCGSCSNENAYKAVFMWFQTKLRGGRPPSAHDLETCMTHQLPGTPNLSILSFQGGFHGRLFGCLSTTHSKAIHKVDVPAFDWPVAPFPKLRYPREVHEATNEAEEARCLEEVERLLKQSAEVTSAKDSRIAGMIVEPIQAEGGDNHASPAFFRKLRGLAAKYGVAFIVDEVQTGGGSTGKFWAHEHWELENPPDLVTFSKKLQTGGYFAKEEFRLQEGYRIFNTWMGDPTKMITLQAVLEVVDRDNLLENVNITGEYLKNGLQEMATTFPTLVSNVRGQGTYLAMDFPTEAVRNDFVGIMKKLGVASGGCGVKSVRFRPALVFQPKHAAEYLDKMQRACEILSEKRQTSKRYGSVDVEAFLKSIRVSFGLFLALENDSAPTFQPRVLSVSIKVSIRCRPFTCDDKLGVVLTQNGEEEGDVELINSTYSTTRFAFSYAWWSAYGYKRHIQGDPLPADNMTLVDQQMAYESVGLKIKSDLLGGNAVVLFAYGLSGSGKTFTVFGVRFTVL
;
A
#
# COMPACT_ATOMS: atom_id res chain seq x y z
N VAL A 1 14.07 -6.36 -0.90
CA VAL A 1 13.63 -6.37 0.53
C VAL A 1 12.13 -6.17 0.69
N TYR A 2 11.47 -5.38 -0.16
CA TYR A 2 10.01 -5.35 -0.28
C TYR A 2 9.57 -5.76 -1.69
N GLY A 3 9.07 -6.99 -1.87
CA GLY A 3 8.72 -7.55 -3.18
C GLY A 3 7.21 -7.58 -3.43
N GLN A 4 6.71 -6.73 -4.33
CA GLN A 4 5.31 -6.70 -4.80
C GLN A 4 4.27 -6.86 -3.67
N ILE A 5 4.43 -6.12 -2.57
CA ILE A 5 3.52 -6.19 -1.40
C ILE A 5 3.42 -7.63 -0.85
N ALA A 6 4.57 -8.30 -0.70
CA ALA A 6 4.74 -9.65 -0.20
C ALA A 6 4.17 -10.78 -1.08
N SER A 7 3.92 -10.55 -2.38
CA SER A 7 3.26 -11.52 -3.27
C SER A 7 4.19 -12.37 -4.14
N LEU A 8 5.49 -12.05 -4.22
CA LEU A 8 6.47 -12.85 -4.95
C LEU A 8 7.15 -13.86 -4.03
N PRO A 9 6.87 -15.17 -4.17
CA PRO A 9 7.41 -16.19 -3.27
C PRO A 9 8.89 -16.48 -3.55
N VAL A 10 9.29 -16.69 -4.80
CA VAL A 10 10.65 -17.16 -5.17
C VAL A 10 11.44 -16.12 -5.97
N GLY A 11 11.03 -14.86 -5.94
CA GLY A 11 11.66 -13.77 -6.69
C GLY A 11 11.17 -13.65 -8.14
N TYR A 12 11.83 -12.81 -8.92
CA TYR A 12 11.50 -12.57 -10.33
C TYR A 12 12.19 -13.60 -11.22
N ASN A 13 11.51 -14.03 -12.29
CA ASN A 13 12.09 -14.87 -13.35
C ASN A 13 12.78 -16.14 -12.84
N HIS A 14 12.23 -16.75 -11.78
CA HIS A 14 12.81 -17.95 -11.22
C HIS A 14 12.79 -19.09 -12.27
N PRO A 15 13.93 -19.77 -12.56
CA PRO A 15 14.03 -20.75 -13.63
C PRO A 15 12.93 -21.81 -13.59
N ALA A 16 12.70 -22.44 -12.44
CA ALA A 16 11.65 -23.45 -12.30
C ALA A 16 10.24 -22.95 -12.65
N VAL A 17 9.94 -21.67 -12.39
CA VAL A 17 8.64 -21.08 -12.76
C VAL A 17 8.58 -20.83 -14.26
N LEU A 18 9.66 -20.34 -14.86
CA LEU A 18 9.76 -20.15 -16.32
C LEU A 18 9.66 -21.47 -17.07
N ASP A 19 10.31 -22.52 -16.56
CA ASP A 19 10.28 -23.88 -17.12
C ASP A 19 8.85 -24.43 -17.06
N ALA A 20 8.18 -24.32 -15.92
CA ALA A 20 6.78 -24.75 -15.77
C ALA A 20 5.82 -23.99 -16.70
N MET A 21 6.05 -22.69 -16.91
CA MET A 21 5.25 -21.87 -17.83
C MET A 21 5.55 -22.14 -19.31
N SER A 22 6.71 -22.69 -19.63
CA SER A 22 7.12 -23.04 -21.00
C SER A 22 6.82 -24.50 -21.36
N ASP A 23 6.40 -25.32 -20.39
CA ASP A 23 6.06 -26.72 -20.61
C ASP A 23 4.85 -26.85 -21.54
N ARG A 24 5.05 -27.59 -22.64
CA ARG A 24 4.04 -27.82 -23.67
C ARG A 24 2.76 -28.45 -23.10
N LYS A 25 2.86 -29.24 -22.02
CA LYS A 25 1.70 -29.87 -21.36
C LYS A 25 0.73 -28.85 -20.75
N ASN A 26 1.20 -27.64 -20.47
CA ASN A 26 0.41 -26.57 -19.84
C ASN A 26 -0.23 -25.61 -20.84
N LEU A 27 0.12 -25.69 -22.14
CA LEU A 27 -0.32 -24.72 -23.17
C LEU A 27 -1.84 -24.58 -23.26
N ALA A 28 -2.58 -25.68 -23.20
CA ALA A 28 -4.04 -25.63 -23.28
C ALA A 28 -4.65 -24.77 -22.16
N MET A 29 -4.13 -24.95 -20.93
CA MET A 29 -4.60 -24.22 -19.75
C MET A 29 -4.16 -22.75 -19.74
N LEU A 30 -3.00 -22.46 -20.34
CA LEU A 30 -2.54 -21.08 -20.56
C LEU A 30 -3.39 -20.34 -21.60
N ALA A 31 -3.84 -21.05 -22.64
CA ALA A 31 -4.64 -20.49 -23.72
C ALA A 31 -6.14 -20.38 -23.38
N GLN A 32 -6.63 -21.22 -22.48
CA GLN A 32 -8.06 -21.35 -22.19
C GLN A 32 -8.31 -21.30 -20.70
N ARG A 33 -9.02 -20.26 -20.27
CA ARG A 33 -9.40 -20.09 -18.87
C ARG A 33 -10.80 -20.68 -18.60
N PRO A 34 -10.90 -21.80 -17.88
CA PRO A 34 -12.19 -22.44 -17.61
C PRO A 34 -13.00 -21.70 -16.54
N CYS A 35 -14.31 -21.93 -16.56
CA CYS A 35 -15.19 -21.70 -15.42
C CYS A 35 -15.03 -22.89 -14.46
N LEU A 36 -14.08 -22.80 -13.51
CA LEU A 36 -13.65 -23.96 -12.71
C LEU A 36 -14.77 -24.61 -11.89
N GLY A 37 -15.80 -23.85 -11.52
CA GLY A 37 -16.93 -24.38 -10.75
C GLY A 37 -17.95 -25.20 -11.57
N VAL A 38 -17.82 -25.24 -12.91
CA VAL A 38 -18.75 -25.99 -13.80
C VAL A 38 -17.99 -26.85 -14.80
N PHE A 39 -16.92 -26.31 -15.39
CA PHE A 39 -16.13 -26.97 -16.43
C PHE A 39 -14.65 -27.03 -16.02
N PRO A 40 -14.30 -27.69 -14.89
CA PRO A 40 -12.90 -27.83 -14.50
C PRO A 40 -12.13 -28.69 -15.52
N PRO A 41 -10.82 -28.43 -15.71
CA PRO A 41 -9.95 -29.35 -16.43
C PRO A 41 -9.98 -30.76 -15.83
N ALA A 42 -9.75 -31.80 -16.64
CA ALA A 42 -9.81 -33.19 -16.19
C ALA A 42 -8.83 -33.51 -15.04
N ASP A 43 -7.69 -32.81 -14.99
CA ASP A 43 -6.65 -32.96 -13.97
C ASP A 43 -6.79 -31.96 -12.80
N TRP A 44 -7.92 -31.26 -12.68
CA TRP A 44 -8.09 -30.20 -11.68
C TRP A 44 -7.96 -30.70 -10.24
N VAL A 45 -8.55 -31.86 -9.93
CA VAL A 45 -8.48 -32.45 -8.59
C VAL A 45 -7.03 -32.83 -8.25
N ASP A 46 -6.33 -33.48 -9.18
CA ASP A 46 -4.93 -33.85 -9.01
C ASP A 46 -4.04 -32.62 -8.78
N ARG A 47 -4.31 -31.52 -9.49
CA ARG A 47 -3.60 -30.25 -9.28
C ARG A 47 -3.87 -29.66 -7.90
N ILE A 48 -5.11 -29.67 -7.43
CA ILE A 48 -5.45 -29.21 -6.07
C ILE A 48 -4.72 -30.06 -5.03
N GLN A 49 -4.68 -31.39 -5.22
CA GLN A 49 -3.95 -32.32 -4.35
C GLN A 49 -2.44 -32.04 -4.33
N ALA A 50 -1.83 -31.88 -5.51
CA ALA A 50 -0.40 -31.63 -5.67
C ALA A 50 0.05 -30.24 -5.19
N THR A 51 -0.88 -29.32 -4.91
CA THR A 51 -0.57 -27.93 -4.54
C THR A 51 -1.19 -27.52 -3.21
N LEU A 52 -2.45 -27.08 -3.20
CA LEU A 52 -3.10 -26.49 -2.04
C LEU A 52 -3.29 -27.51 -0.93
N LEU A 53 -3.72 -28.74 -1.24
CA LEU A 53 -3.88 -29.76 -0.21
C LEU A 53 -2.54 -30.32 0.31
N LYS A 54 -1.45 -30.24 -0.46
CA LYS A 54 -0.08 -30.53 0.03
C LYS A 54 0.30 -29.61 1.19
N VAL A 55 -0.26 -28.40 1.24
CA VAL A 55 0.01 -27.39 2.27
C VAL A 55 -1.25 -27.01 3.05
N ALA A 56 -2.25 -27.89 3.13
CA ALA A 56 -3.45 -27.61 3.90
C ALA A 56 -3.10 -27.40 5.39
N PRO A 57 -3.64 -26.36 6.05
CA PRO A 57 -3.54 -26.23 7.50
C PRO A 57 -4.13 -27.47 8.21
N GLU A 58 -3.54 -27.82 9.35
CA GLU A 58 -3.97 -28.99 10.12
C GLU A 58 -5.46 -28.91 10.50
N GLY A 59 -6.20 -29.99 10.24
CA GLY A 59 -7.64 -30.10 10.53
C GLY A 59 -8.58 -29.38 9.56
N LEU A 60 -8.07 -28.80 8.47
CA LEU A 60 -8.88 -28.17 7.43
C LEU A 60 -8.81 -29.00 6.14
N ALA A 61 -9.81 -29.86 5.93
CA ALA A 61 -9.86 -30.80 4.81
C ALA A 61 -10.35 -30.19 3.49
N ASP A 62 -11.05 -29.06 3.54
CA ASP A 62 -11.68 -28.45 2.36
C ASP A 62 -10.94 -27.21 1.90
N VAL A 63 -10.95 -26.98 0.59
CA VAL A 63 -10.40 -25.77 -0.04
C VAL A 63 -11.31 -25.24 -1.13
N ASN A 64 -11.50 -23.92 -1.16
CA ASN A 64 -12.18 -23.21 -2.24
C ASN A 64 -11.19 -22.24 -2.90
N THR A 65 -11.04 -22.31 -4.21
CA THR A 65 -10.16 -21.41 -4.99
C THR A 65 -10.90 -20.16 -5.46
N LEU A 66 -10.21 -19.03 -5.40
CA LEU A 66 -10.71 -17.69 -5.68
C LEU A 66 -9.60 -16.82 -6.30
N MET A 67 -9.91 -15.58 -6.66
CA MET A 67 -8.99 -14.76 -7.46
C MET A 67 -7.96 -13.97 -6.66
N CYS A 68 -8.33 -13.50 -5.47
CA CYS A 68 -7.50 -12.61 -4.68
C CYS A 68 -7.91 -12.67 -3.20
N GLY A 69 -7.13 -12.04 -2.32
CA GLY A 69 -7.43 -12.00 -0.89
C GLY A 69 -8.81 -11.43 -0.56
N SER A 70 -9.24 -10.35 -1.22
CA SER A 70 -10.55 -9.75 -0.93
C SER A 70 -11.70 -10.71 -1.22
N CYS A 71 -11.76 -11.34 -2.40
CA CYS A 71 -12.85 -12.29 -2.65
C CYS A 71 -12.69 -13.57 -1.83
N SER A 72 -11.48 -13.92 -1.38
CA SER A 72 -11.24 -15.01 -0.43
C SER A 72 -11.93 -14.74 0.91
N ASN A 73 -11.69 -13.57 1.49
CA ASN A 73 -12.34 -13.15 2.73
C ASN A 73 -13.86 -12.98 2.58
N GLU A 74 -14.35 -12.34 1.51
CA GLU A 74 -15.80 -12.24 1.26
C GLU A 74 -16.50 -13.60 1.20
N ASN A 75 -15.91 -14.58 0.50
CA ASN A 75 -16.51 -15.90 0.41
C ASN A 75 -16.35 -16.72 1.69
N ALA A 76 -15.28 -16.51 2.47
CA ALA A 76 -15.18 -17.05 3.82
C ALA A 76 -16.28 -16.48 4.74
N TYR A 77 -16.55 -15.18 4.68
CA TYR A 77 -17.66 -14.55 5.43
C TYR A 77 -19.00 -15.15 5.05
N LYS A 78 -19.26 -15.28 3.74
CA LYS A 78 -20.47 -15.94 3.24
C LYS A 78 -20.59 -17.37 3.75
N ALA A 79 -19.52 -18.17 3.71
CA ALA A 79 -19.52 -19.54 4.22
C ALA A 79 -19.87 -19.57 5.72
N VAL A 80 -19.27 -18.67 6.51
CA VAL A 80 -19.58 -18.49 7.93
C VAL A 80 -21.04 -18.11 8.17
N PHE A 81 -21.58 -17.13 7.45
CA PHE A 81 -22.98 -16.71 7.60
C PHE A 81 -23.95 -17.84 7.25
N MET A 82 -23.66 -18.60 6.20
CA MET A 82 -24.46 -19.74 5.78
C MET A 82 -24.40 -20.90 6.78
N TRP A 83 -23.22 -21.23 7.29
CA TRP A 83 -23.00 -22.19 8.37
C TRP A 83 -23.78 -21.79 9.63
N PHE A 84 -23.64 -20.53 10.05
CA PHE A 84 -24.29 -20.01 11.25
C PHE A 84 -25.82 -20.09 11.15
N GLN A 85 -26.37 -19.65 10.01
CA GLN A 85 -27.81 -19.74 9.76
C GLN A 85 -28.31 -21.19 9.68
N THR A 86 -27.50 -22.10 9.14
CA THR A 86 -27.85 -23.52 9.10
C THR A 86 -27.88 -24.10 10.51
N LYS A 87 -26.95 -23.70 11.39
CA LYS A 87 -27.00 -24.06 12.82
C LYS A 87 -28.25 -23.52 13.51
N LEU A 88 -28.63 -22.26 13.28
CA LEU A 88 -29.86 -21.69 13.85
C LEU A 88 -31.13 -22.39 13.37
N ARG A 89 -31.14 -22.91 12.14
CA ARG A 89 -32.24 -23.72 11.62
C ARG A 89 -32.22 -25.18 12.08
N GLY A 90 -31.24 -25.60 12.88
CA GLY A 90 -31.07 -26.99 13.31
C GLY A 90 -30.71 -27.94 12.16
N GLY A 91 -29.91 -27.46 11.20
CA GLY A 91 -29.51 -28.22 10.01
C GLY A 91 -30.52 -28.21 8.86
N ARG A 92 -31.70 -27.60 9.04
CA ARG A 92 -32.73 -27.51 8.00
C ARG A 92 -32.34 -26.53 6.88
N PRO A 93 -32.76 -26.81 5.63
CA PRO A 93 -32.57 -25.87 4.51
C PRO A 93 -33.35 -24.56 4.74
N PRO A 94 -33.06 -23.49 3.98
CA PRO A 94 -33.86 -22.27 3.99
C PRO A 94 -35.34 -22.55 3.70
N SER A 95 -36.23 -21.86 4.41
CA SER A 95 -37.68 -21.92 4.20
C SER A 95 -38.11 -21.13 2.96
N ALA A 96 -39.34 -21.35 2.48
CA ALA A 96 -39.89 -20.56 1.37
C ALA A 96 -39.91 -19.05 1.68
N HIS A 97 -40.19 -18.68 2.95
CA HIS A 97 -40.16 -17.28 3.37
C HIS A 97 -38.74 -16.69 3.40
N ASP A 98 -37.73 -17.48 3.76
CA ASP A 98 -36.32 -17.07 3.64
C ASP A 98 -35.97 -16.78 2.17
N LEU A 99 -36.38 -17.66 1.25
CA LEU A 99 -36.11 -17.53 -0.18
C LEU A 99 -36.84 -16.34 -0.82
N GLU A 100 -38.06 -16.06 -0.40
CA GLU A 100 -38.83 -14.90 -0.88
C GLU A 100 -38.22 -13.59 -0.41
N THR A 101 -37.96 -13.46 0.89
CA THR A 101 -37.51 -12.20 1.51
C THR A 101 -36.05 -11.87 1.19
N CYS A 102 -35.20 -12.86 0.89
CA CYS A 102 -33.81 -12.58 0.52
C CYS A 102 -33.68 -11.81 -0.80
N MET A 103 -34.64 -11.97 -1.73
CA MET A 103 -34.61 -11.33 -3.05
C MET A 103 -34.80 -9.81 -2.99
N THR A 104 -35.25 -9.28 -1.86
CA THR A 104 -35.44 -7.84 -1.61
C THR A 104 -34.63 -7.35 -0.41
N HIS A 105 -33.64 -8.12 0.04
CA HIS A 105 -32.77 -7.82 1.18
C HIS A 105 -33.50 -7.68 2.52
N GLN A 106 -34.58 -8.43 2.72
CA GLN A 106 -35.39 -8.39 3.94
C GLN A 106 -35.14 -9.60 4.84
N LEU A 107 -35.51 -9.45 6.11
CA LEU A 107 -35.57 -10.56 7.07
C LEU A 107 -36.73 -11.51 6.71
N PRO A 108 -36.61 -12.81 7.02
CA PRO A 108 -35.44 -13.49 7.58
C PRO A 108 -34.37 -13.89 6.54
N GLY A 109 -34.66 -13.78 5.25
CA GLY A 109 -33.79 -14.25 4.16
C GLY A 109 -32.42 -13.60 4.09
N THR A 110 -32.33 -12.32 4.45
CA THR A 110 -31.06 -11.57 4.61
C THR A 110 -30.86 -11.22 6.08
N PRO A 111 -30.20 -12.09 6.88
CA PRO A 111 -30.12 -11.90 8.32
C PRO A 111 -29.17 -10.78 8.72
N ASN A 112 -29.42 -10.19 9.89
CA ASN A 112 -28.47 -9.26 10.49
C ASN A 112 -27.36 -10.02 11.22
N LEU A 113 -26.32 -10.40 10.46
CA LEU A 113 -25.12 -11.04 11.00
C LEU A 113 -23.90 -10.14 10.82
N SER A 114 -22.89 -10.33 11.67
CA SER A 114 -21.65 -9.59 11.63
C SER A 114 -20.41 -10.47 11.75
N ILE A 115 -19.29 -9.94 11.27
CA ILE A 115 -17.95 -10.47 11.51
C ILE A 115 -17.23 -9.52 12.47
N LEU A 116 -16.83 -10.03 13.64
CA LEU A 116 -15.97 -9.30 14.55
C LEU A 116 -14.58 -9.14 13.93
N SER A 117 -14.05 -7.93 13.96
CA SER A 117 -12.73 -7.60 13.40
C SER A 117 -11.91 -6.77 14.38
N PHE A 118 -10.67 -6.42 14.03
CA PHE A 118 -9.74 -5.76 14.95
C PHE A 118 -9.25 -4.40 14.42
N GLN A 119 -9.11 -3.42 15.33
CA GLN A 119 -8.46 -2.15 15.03
C GLN A 119 -7.06 -2.39 14.45
N GLY A 120 -6.71 -1.66 13.38
CA GLY A 120 -5.46 -1.87 12.64
C GLY A 120 -5.52 -2.97 11.57
N GLY A 121 -6.55 -3.82 11.54
CA GLY A 121 -6.64 -4.93 10.58
C GLY A 121 -6.79 -4.49 9.12
N PHE A 122 -6.35 -5.32 8.18
CA PHE A 122 -6.57 -5.15 6.74
C PHE A 122 -6.94 -6.46 6.06
N HIS A 123 -8.20 -6.58 5.68
CA HIS A 123 -8.78 -7.80 5.10
C HIS A 123 -9.23 -7.61 3.65
N GLY A 124 -8.93 -6.46 3.03
CA GLY A 124 -9.26 -6.18 1.63
C GLY A 124 -10.08 -4.90 1.46
N ARG A 125 -10.64 -4.73 0.26
CA ARG A 125 -11.28 -3.47 -0.16
C ARG A 125 -12.66 -3.62 -0.81
N LEU A 126 -13.20 -4.85 -0.88
CA LEU A 126 -14.61 -5.07 -1.19
C LEU A 126 -15.47 -4.73 0.03
N PHE A 127 -16.77 -4.46 -0.12
CA PHE A 127 -17.58 -3.86 0.96
C PHE A 127 -17.56 -4.63 2.29
N GLY A 128 -17.66 -5.96 2.27
CA GLY A 128 -17.56 -6.78 3.49
C GLY A 128 -16.14 -6.74 4.07
N CYS A 129 -15.13 -6.96 3.23
CA CYS A 129 -13.72 -6.89 3.62
C CYS A 129 -13.32 -5.51 4.19
N LEU A 130 -13.86 -4.45 3.59
CA LEU A 130 -13.58 -3.08 3.97
C LEU A 130 -14.24 -2.73 5.30
N SER A 131 -15.41 -3.32 5.59
CA SER A 131 -16.08 -3.20 6.89
C SER A 131 -15.25 -3.83 8.01
N THR A 132 -14.54 -4.93 7.72
CA THR A 132 -13.57 -5.55 8.64
C THR A 132 -12.17 -4.90 8.63
N THR A 133 -11.89 -4.00 7.69
CA THR A 133 -10.58 -3.32 7.58
C THR A 133 -10.57 -2.04 8.40
N HIS A 134 -9.55 -1.83 9.23
CA HIS A 134 -9.41 -0.67 10.14
C HIS A 134 -7.97 -0.13 10.15
N SER A 135 -7.32 -0.11 8.99
CA SER A 135 -5.90 0.20 8.85
C SER A 135 -5.58 1.69 8.68
N LYS A 136 -6.26 2.40 7.77
CA LYS A 136 -6.05 3.83 7.48
C LYS A 136 -7.35 4.50 7.07
N ALA A 137 -7.56 5.75 7.49
CA ALA A 137 -8.77 6.51 7.15
C ALA A 137 -9.00 6.62 5.62
N ILE A 138 -7.93 6.88 4.85
CA ILE A 138 -7.99 6.99 3.39
C ILE A 138 -8.41 5.68 2.69
N HIS A 139 -8.41 4.54 3.38
CA HIS A 139 -8.94 3.30 2.83
C HIS A 139 -10.47 3.23 2.93
N LYS A 140 -11.09 3.94 3.88
CA LYS A 140 -12.50 3.76 4.26
C LYS A 140 -13.40 4.96 3.97
N VAL A 141 -12.85 6.17 3.98
CA VAL A 141 -13.63 7.41 3.79
C VAL A 141 -14.41 7.37 2.47
N ASP A 142 -15.62 7.92 2.46
CA ASP A 142 -16.55 7.99 1.31
C ASP A 142 -17.12 6.65 0.81
N VAL A 143 -16.89 5.54 1.51
CA VAL A 143 -17.39 4.20 1.14
C VAL A 143 -18.39 3.67 2.17
N PRO A 144 -19.59 3.20 1.76
CA PRO A 144 -20.52 2.52 2.66
C PRO A 144 -19.88 1.31 3.37
N ALA A 145 -20.25 1.10 4.63
CA ALA A 145 -19.77 0.00 5.46
C ALA A 145 -20.90 -0.62 6.27
N PHE A 146 -20.70 -1.87 6.71
CA PHE A 146 -21.56 -2.53 7.67
C PHE A 146 -21.17 -2.13 9.10
N ASP A 147 -22.16 -1.93 9.96
CA ASP A 147 -21.96 -1.66 11.39
C ASP A 147 -21.63 -2.97 12.14
N TRP A 148 -20.42 -3.48 11.89
CA TRP A 148 -19.89 -4.69 12.51
C TRP A 148 -18.94 -4.36 13.66
N PRO A 149 -18.92 -5.19 14.72
CA PRO A 149 -18.14 -4.88 15.91
C PRO A 149 -16.63 -4.93 15.63
N VAL A 150 -15.90 -4.06 16.33
CA VAL A 150 -14.46 -3.90 16.19
C VAL A 150 -13.81 -3.95 17.57
N ALA A 151 -12.96 -4.94 17.80
CA ALA A 151 -12.16 -5.08 19.02
C ALA A 151 -10.79 -4.38 18.88
N PRO A 152 -10.16 -3.96 19.99
CA PRO A 152 -8.78 -3.50 19.96
C PRO A 152 -7.81 -4.67 19.69
N PHE A 153 -6.77 -4.45 18.89
CA PHE A 153 -5.64 -5.37 18.75
C PHE A 153 -4.48 -4.94 19.68
N PRO A 154 -3.78 -5.87 20.35
CA PRO A 154 -2.71 -5.51 21.30
C PRO A 154 -1.63 -4.62 20.68
N LYS A 155 -1.24 -3.56 21.39
CA LYS A 155 -0.14 -2.67 21.02
C LYS A 155 1.07 -2.90 21.92
N LEU A 156 1.83 -3.95 21.58
CA LEU A 156 2.97 -4.37 22.39
C LEU A 156 4.12 -3.35 22.38
N ARG A 157 4.83 -3.27 23.51
CA ARG A 157 6.07 -2.49 23.69
C ARG A 157 7.29 -3.39 23.50
N TYR A 158 8.38 -2.78 23.03
CA TYR A 158 9.63 -3.44 22.69
C TYR A 158 10.83 -2.73 23.36
N PRO A 159 11.89 -3.45 23.76
CA PRO A 159 12.09 -4.91 23.68
C PRO A 159 11.08 -5.70 24.53
N ARG A 160 10.65 -6.89 24.07
CA ARG A 160 9.52 -7.61 24.70
C ARG A 160 9.88 -8.10 26.09
N GLU A 161 11.14 -8.50 26.27
CA GLU A 161 11.74 -9.05 27.48
C GLU A 161 11.72 -8.04 28.63
N VAL A 162 11.75 -6.74 28.31
CA VAL A 162 11.69 -5.64 29.29
C VAL A 162 10.25 -5.26 29.65
N HIS A 163 9.29 -5.59 28.78
CA HIS A 163 7.91 -5.12 28.88
C HIS A 163 6.89 -6.25 29.04
N GLU A 164 7.33 -7.45 29.46
CA GLU A 164 6.50 -8.66 29.55
C GLU A 164 5.18 -8.42 30.30
N ALA A 165 5.22 -8.00 31.57
CA ALA A 165 4.02 -7.75 32.36
C ALA A 165 3.08 -6.68 31.76
N THR A 166 3.64 -5.63 31.14
CA THR A 166 2.82 -4.59 30.47
C THR A 166 2.15 -5.14 29.22
N ASN A 167 2.86 -5.97 28.46
CA ASN A 167 2.35 -6.61 27.25
C ASN A 167 1.27 -7.65 27.58
N GLU A 168 1.46 -8.45 28.62
CA GLU A 168 0.46 -9.40 29.11
C GLU A 168 -0.83 -8.70 29.55
N ALA A 169 -0.72 -7.58 30.28
CA ALA A 169 -1.87 -6.79 30.70
C ALA A 169 -2.63 -6.19 29.51
N GLU A 170 -1.93 -5.71 28.47
CA GLU A 170 -2.57 -5.19 27.26
C GLU A 170 -3.27 -6.30 26.45
N GLU A 171 -2.65 -7.48 26.32
CA GLU A 171 -3.28 -8.63 25.68
C GLU A 171 -4.53 -9.09 26.45
N ALA A 172 -4.47 -9.13 27.79
CA ALA A 172 -5.62 -9.46 28.63
C ALA A 172 -6.77 -8.47 28.45
N ARG A 173 -6.48 -7.16 28.48
CA ARG A 173 -7.47 -6.10 28.25
C ARG A 173 -8.14 -6.22 26.88
N CYS A 174 -7.38 -6.54 25.83
CA CYS A 174 -7.93 -6.80 24.51
C CYS A 174 -8.86 -8.02 24.48
N LEU A 175 -8.50 -9.11 25.16
CA LEU A 175 -9.32 -10.32 25.23
C LEU A 175 -10.61 -10.10 26.03
N GLU A 176 -10.56 -9.34 27.13
CA GLU A 176 -11.75 -8.96 27.91
C GLU A 176 -12.76 -8.19 27.05
N GLU A 177 -12.28 -7.27 26.21
CA GLU A 177 -13.14 -6.51 25.30
C GLU A 177 -13.74 -7.40 24.20
N VAL A 178 -12.97 -8.34 23.66
CA VAL A 178 -13.51 -9.36 22.74
C VAL A 178 -14.59 -10.18 23.42
N GLU A 179 -14.35 -10.69 24.62
CA GLU A 179 -15.32 -11.48 25.38
C GLU A 179 -16.58 -10.68 25.69
N ARG A 180 -16.45 -9.40 26.05
CA ARG A 180 -17.58 -8.48 26.25
C ARG A 180 -18.45 -8.37 25.00
N LEU A 181 -17.85 -8.15 23.83
CA LEU A 181 -18.56 -8.06 22.54
C LEU A 181 -19.26 -9.37 22.17
N LEU A 182 -18.58 -10.51 22.36
CA LEU A 182 -19.15 -11.84 22.10
C LEU A 182 -20.30 -12.15 23.05
N LYS A 183 -20.16 -11.84 24.34
CA LYS A 183 -21.23 -12.02 25.32
C LYS A 183 -22.46 -11.19 24.99
N GLN A 184 -22.28 -9.91 24.67
CA GLN A 184 -23.38 -9.04 24.23
C GLN A 184 -24.08 -9.59 22.99
N SER A 185 -23.32 -10.05 22.01
CA SER A 185 -23.89 -10.66 20.81
C SER A 185 -24.62 -11.98 21.08
N ALA A 186 -24.20 -12.76 22.08
CA ALA A 186 -24.84 -14.02 22.43
C ALA A 186 -26.19 -13.82 23.13
N GLU A 187 -26.38 -12.67 23.79
CA GLU A 187 -27.61 -12.28 24.48
C GLU A 187 -28.67 -11.69 23.52
N VAL A 188 -28.33 -11.47 22.24
CA VAL A 188 -29.26 -10.96 21.23
C VAL A 188 -30.36 -11.97 20.92
N THR A 189 -31.62 -11.57 21.14
CA THR A 189 -32.82 -12.39 20.88
C THR A 189 -33.66 -11.90 19.69
N SER A 190 -33.56 -10.61 19.34
CA SER A 190 -34.27 -10.02 18.20
C SER A 190 -33.54 -10.32 16.89
N ALA A 191 -34.28 -10.76 15.88
CA ALA A 191 -33.73 -10.98 14.53
C ALA A 191 -33.32 -9.67 13.82
N LYS A 192 -33.73 -8.52 14.34
CA LYS A 192 -33.35 -7.19 13.81
C LYS A 192 -31.98 -6.75 14.30
N ASP A 193 -31.51 -7.28 15.41
CA ASP A 193 -30.23 -6.90 16.01
C ASP A 193 -29.11 -7.81 15.49
N SER A 194 -27.90 -7.26 15.37
CA SER A 194 -26.79 -7.96 14.74
C SER A 194 -26.23 -9.05 15.65
N ARG A 195 -25.98 -10.25 15.09
CA ARG A 195 -25.27 -11.35 15.77
C ARG A 195 -23.93 -11.64 15.12
N ILE A 196 -22.88 -11.74 15.93
CA ILE A 196 -21.54 -12.12 15.50
C ILE A 196 -21.59 -13.60 15.10
N ALA A 197 -21.39 -13.87 13.82
CA ALA A 197 -21.34 -15.23 13.26
C ALA A 197 -19.90 -15.76 13.19
N GLY A 198 -18.93 -14.85 13.10
CA GLY A 198 -17.51 -15.18 13.11
C GLY A 198 -16.64 -14.00 13.50
N MET A 199 -15.35 -14.29 13.68
CA MET A 199 -14.31 -13.29 13.88
C MET A 199 -13.17 -13.53 12.89
N ILE A 200 -12.58 -12.45 12.38
CA ILE A 200 -11.42 -12.51 11.48
C ILE A 200 -10.21 -11.82 12.13
N VAL A 201 -9.04 -12.46 12.03
CA VAL A 201 -7.79 -11.92 12.55
C VAL A 201 -6.60 -12.26 11.64
N GLU A 202 -5.69 -11.30 11.44
CA GLU A 202 -4.38 -11.54 10.83
C GLU A 202 -3.42 -12.09 11.90
N PRO A 203 -2.55 -13.09 11.62
CA PRO A 203 -1.56 -13.51 12.60
C PRO A 203 -0.55 -12.44 12.99
N ILE A 204 -0.22 -11.58 12.04
CA ILE A 204 0.57 -10.37 12.24
C ILE A 204 -0.09 -9.29 11.38
N GLN A 205 -0.69 -8.27 12.00
CA GLN A 205 -1.38 -7.22 11.27
C GLN A 205 -0.40 -6.45 10.39
N ALA A 206 -0.56 -6.52 9.08
CA ALA A 206 0.44 -6.00 8.15
C ALA A 206 0.30 -4.49 7.91
N GLU A 207 -0.77 -4.07 7.23
CA GLU A 207 -0.96 -2.67 6.83
C GLU A 207 -1.10 -1.74 8.04
N GLY A 208 -1.68 -2.25 9.12
CA GLY A 208 -1.86 -1.56 10.40
C GLY A 208 -0.57 -1.25 11.17
N GLY A 209 0.60 -1.67 10.66
CA GLY A 209 1.91 -1.33 11.22
C GLY A 209 2.72 -2.50 11.75
N ASP A 210 2.60 -3.70 11.16
CA ASP A 210 3.29 -4.90 11.64
C ASP A 210 3.07 -5.12 13.15
N ASN A 211 1.79 -5.16 13.56
CA ASN A 211 1.42 -5.38 14.97
C ASN A 211 1.43 -6.89 15.26
N HIS A 212 2.12 -7.28 16.33
CA HIS A 212 2.23 -8.65 16.80
C HIS A 212 1.45 -8.85 18.10
N ALA A 213 1.03 -10.09 18.35
CA ALA A 213 0.55 -10.57 19.64
C ALA A 213 1.20 -11.93 19.95
N SER A 214 1.16 -12.36 21.21
CA SER A 214 1.73 -13.64 21.64
C SER A 214 0.91 -14.83 21.11
N PRO A 215 1.53 -16.02 20.95
CA PRO A 215 0.80 -17.27 20.76
C PRO A 215 -0.30 -17.51 21.80
N ALA A 216 -0.07 -17.11 23.05
CA ALA A 216 -1.05 -17.25 24.13
C ALA A 216 -2.30 -16.39 23.90
N PHE A 217 -2.16 -15.17 23.36
CA PHE A 217 -3.28 -14.32 22.96
C PHE A 217 -4.15 -15.02 21.91
N PHE A 218 -3.55 -15.57 20.85
CA PHE A 218 -4.30 -16.25 19.79
C PHE A 218 -4.96 -17.56 20.25
N ARG A 219 -4.31 -18.33 21.13
CA ARG A 219 -4.91 -19.51 21.77
C ARG A 219 -6.16 -19.13 22.58
N LYS A 220 -6.08 -18.08 23.41
CA LYS A 220 -7.22 -17.56 24.17
C LYS A 220 -8.32 -17.03 23.24
N LEU A 221 -7.96 -16.34 22.17
CA LEU A 221 -8.91 -15.82 21.19
C LEU A 221 -9.67 -16.96 20.47
N ARG A 222 -8.98 -18.02 20.05
CA ARG A 222 -9.62 -19.23 19.51
C ARG A 222 -10.54 -19.89 20.54
N GLY A 223 -10.13 -19.93 21.80
CA GLY A 223 -10.95 -20.43 22.91
C GLY A 223 -12.24 -19.64 23.11
N LEU A 224 -12.18 -18.31 23.04
CA LEU A 224 -13.36 -17.44 23.07
C LEU A 224 -14.28 -17.72 21.87
N ALA A 225 -13.72 -17.88 20.67
CA ALA A 225 -14.52 -18.21 19.50
C ALA A 225 -15.32 -19.51 19.69
N ALA A 226 -14.67 -20.56 20.21
CA ALA A 226 -15.32 -21.83 20.54
C ALA A 226 -16.40 -21.66 21.63
N LYS A 227 -16.08 -20.96 22.72
CA LYS A 227 -16.98 -20.74 23.86
C LYS A 227 -18.31 -20.11 23.45
N TYR A 228 -18.28 -19.16 22.52
CA TYR A 228 -19.47 -18.41 22.08
C TYR A 228 -20.07 -18.94 20.76
N GLY A 229 -19.55 -20.04 20.21
CA GLY A 229 -20.09 -20.65 18.99
C GLY A 229 -19.94 -19.78 17.75
N VAL A 230 -18.88 -18.97 17.68
CA VAL A 230 -18.56 -18.11 16.53
C VAL A 230 -17.40 -18.69 15.73
N ALA A 231 -17.44 -18.57 14.40
CA ALA A 231 -16.39 -19.09 13.54
C ALA A 231 -15.08 -18.30 13.69
N PHE A 232 -13.94 -18.98 13.72
CA PHE A 232 -12.62 -18.38 13.79
C PHE A 232 -11.92 -18.39 12.42
N ILE A 233 -11.84 -17.21 11.79
CA ILE A 233 -11.19 -17.00 10.48
C ILE A 233 -9.79 -16.44 10.72
N VAL A 234 -8.77 -17.10 10.19
CA VAL A 234 -7.40 -16.61 10.18
C VAL A 234 -7.05 -16.10 8.78
N ASP A 235 -6.75 -14.81 8.67
CA ASP A 235 -6.34 -14.16 7.42
C ASP A 235 -4.83 -14.32 7.20
N GLU A 236 -4.45 -15.31 6.41
CA GLU A 236 -3.07 -15.59 6.03
C GLU A 236 -2.77 -15.10 4.61
N VAL A 237 -3.57 -14.17 4.08
CA VAL A 237 -3.33 -13.57 2.76
C VAL A 237 -1.95 -12.94 2.65
N GLN A 238 -1.38 -12.40 3.75
CA GLN A 238 -0.04 -11.82 3.74
C GLN A 238 1.02 -12.63 4.49
N THR A 239 0.65 -13.28 5.60
CA THR A 239 1.58 -14.04 6.43
C THR A 239 1.85 -15.44 5.90
N GLY A 240 0.89 -16.03 5.16
CA GLY A 240 1.01 -17.36 4.58
C GLY A 240 2.05 -17.45 3.45
N GLY A 241 2.54 -18.67 3.24
CA GLY A 241 3.56 -18.98 2.23
C GLY A 241 4.99 -18.78 2.73
N GLY A 242 5.27 -18.95 4.03
CA GLY A 242 6.63 -19.25 4.51
C GLY A 242 7.42 -18.11 5.14
N SER A 243 7.01 -16.85 5.05
CA SER A 243 7.87 -15.71 5.44
C SER A 243 8.17 -15.60 6.94
N THR A 244 7.41 -16.30 7.78
CA THR A 244 7.61 -16.36 9.24
C THR A 244 8.43 -17.58 9.67
N GLY A 245 8.97 -18.37 8.74
CA GLY A 245 9.73 -19.59 9.03
C GLY A 245 8.89 -20.88 9.10
N LYS A 246 7.57 -20.74 9.12
CA LYS A 246 6.59 -21.82 8.92
C LYS A 246 5.72 -21.49 7.71
N PHE A 247 5.11 -22.50 7.10
CA PHE A 247 4.32 -22.27 5.88
C PHE A 247 3.14 -21.35 6.17
N TRP A 248 2.39 -21.64 7.23
CA TRP A 248 1.38 -20.75 7.81
C TRP A 248 1.86 -20.16 9.12
N ALA A 249 1.64 -18.87 9.35
CA ALA A 249 2.09 -18.21 10.57
C ALA A 249 1.33 -18.67 11.81
N HIS A 250 0.08 -19.10 11.69
CA HIS A 250 -0.69 -19.62 12.82
C HIS A 250 -0.16 -20.96 13.37
N GLU A 251 0.70 -21.67 12.62
CA GLU A 251 1.38 -22.87 13.13
C GLU A 251 2.33 -22.57 14.30
N HIS A 252 2.66 -21.29 14.56
CA HIS A 252 3.41 -20.86 15.74
C HIS A 252 2.54 -20.75 17.00
N TRP A 253 1.22 -20.89 16.87
CA TRP A 253 0.30 -20.77 18.00
C TRP A 253 0.09 -22.07 18.74
N GLU A 254 0.39 -23.20 18.09
CA GLU A 254 0.22 -24.54 18.65
C GLU A 254 -1.20 -24.71 19.21
N LEU A 255 -2.18 -24.37 18.37
CA LEU A 255 -3.59 -24.45 18.75
C LEU A 255 -3.98 -25.91 19.00
N GLU A 256 -4.60 -26.18 20.15
CA GLU A 256 -5.25 -27.48 20.40
C GLU A 256 -6.42 -27.73 19.43
N ASN A 257 -7.14 -26.67 19.07
CA ASN A 257 -8.23 -26.70 18.11
C ASN A 257 -7.90 -25.77 16.94
N PRO A 258 -7.82 -26.29 15.70
CA PRO A 258 -7.41 -25.48 14.56
C PRO A 258 -8.43 -24.37 14.26
N PRO A 259 -8.02 -23.36 13.46
CA PRO A 259 -8.95 -22.39 12.92
C PRO A 259 -10.12 -23.05 12.20
N ASP A 260 -11.22 -22.35 12.07
CA ASP A 260 -12.38 -22.88 11.35
C ASP A 260 -12.22 -22.64 9.84
N LEU A 261 -11.63 -21.49 9.48
CA LEU A 261 -11.24 -21.15 8.12
C LEU A 261 -9.88 -20.44 8.10
N VAL A 262 -9.10 -20.67 7.04
CA VAL A 262 -7.85 -19.95 6.76
C VAL A 262 -7.91 -19.39 5.36
N THR A 263 -7.88 -18.07 5.20
CA THR A 263 -7.89 -17.42 3.89
C THR A 263 -6.46 -17.13 3.41
N PHE A 264 -6.25 -17.20 2.10
CA PHE A 264 -4.92 -17.05 1.52
C PHE A 264 -4.95 -16.37 0.14
N SER A 265 -3.84 -15.75 -0.23
CA SER A 265 -3.58 -15.27 -1.60
C SER A 265 -2.08 -14.94 -1.76
N LYS A 266 -1.74 -13.84 -2.45
CA LYS A 266 -0.37 -13.29 -2.58
C LYS A 266 0.66 -14.36 -2.95
N LYS A 267 1.49 -14.83 -2.00
CA LYS A 267 2.55 -15.81 -2.27
C LYS A 267 2.02 -17.12 -2.85
N LEU A 268 0.78 -17.47 -2.52
CA LEU A 268 0.13 -18.67 -3.05
C LEU A 268 -0.33 -18.54 -4.51
N GLN A 269 -0.10 -17.40 -5.16
CA GLN A 269 -0.38 -17.11 -6.58
C GLN A 269 -1.87 -17.07 -6.97
N THR A 270 -2.68 -17.96 -6.40
CA THR A 270 -4.14 -17.95 -6.42
C THR A 270 -4.69 -17.42 -5.10
N GLY A 271 -5.98 -17.09 -5.04
CA GLY A 271 -6.70 -16.85 -3.79
C GLY A 271 -7.50 -18.07 -3.35
N GLY A 272 -7.98 -18.06 -2.12
CA GLY A 272 -8.90 -19.08 -1.64
C GLY A 272 -9.04 -19.08 -0.13
N TYR A 273 -9.79 -20.06 0.36
CA TYR A 273 -9.81 -20.39 1.77
C TYR A 273 -9.86 -21.89 1.99
N PHE A 274 -9.13 -22.33 3.01
CA PHE A 274 -9.32 -23.64 3.61
C PHE A 274 -10.43 -23.56 4.66
N ALA A 275 -11.13 -24.66 4.89
CA ALA A 275 -12.16 -24.73 5.91
C ALA A 275 -12.28 -26.13 6.52
N LYS A 276 -12.83 -26.19 7.73
CA LYS A 276 -13.34 -27.44 8.30
C LYS A 276 -14.54 -27.95 7.50
N GLU A 277 -14.72 -29.26 7.49
CA GLU A 277 -15.82 -29.92 6.76
C GLU A 277 -17.21 -29.39 7.16
N GLU A 278 -17.42 -28.98 8.41
CA GLU A 278 -18.73 -28.44 8.84
C GLU A 278 -19.13 -27.14 8.11
N PHE A 279 -18.19 -26.43 7.48
CA PHE A 279 -18.46 -25.24 6.67
C PHE A 279 -18.73 -25.59 5.20
N ARG A 280 -18.64 -26.86 4.81
CA ARG A 280 -19.01 -27.34 3.47
C ARG A 280 -20.51 -27.17 3.26
N LEU A 281 -20.86 -26.32 2.31
CA LEU A 281 -22.25 -26.14 1.91
C LEU A 281 -22.75 -27.36 1.14
N GLN A 282 -23.98 -27.78 1.43
CA GLN A 282 -24.62 -28.88 0.73
C GLN A 282 -25.22 -28.43 -0.61
N GLU A 283 -25.64 -27.16 -0.70
CA GLU A 283 -26.21 -26.59 -1.92
C GLU A 283 -25.13 -25.98 -2.82
N GLY A 284 -25.17 -26.33 -4.11
CA GLY A 284 -24.35 -25.69 -5.14
C GLY A 284 -24.68 -24.22 -5.35
N TYR A 285 -23.82 -23.51 -6.10
CA TYR A 285 -24.00 -22.12 -6.56
C TYR A 285 -24.06 -21.01 -5.49
N ARG A 286 -23.92 -21.32 -4.19
CA ARG A 286 -23.92 -20.30 -3.13
C ARG A 286 -22.56 -19.62 -2.93
N ILE A 287 -21.50 -20.42 -2.90
CA ILE A 287 -20.11 -19.95 -3.01
C ILE A 287 -19.69 -20.18 -4.45
N PHE A 288 -19.79 -19.14 -5.27
CA PHE A 288 -19.55 -19.25 -6.70
C PHE A 288 -19.19 -17.89 -7.30
N ASN A 289 -18.40 -17.92 -8.37
CA ASN A 289 -18.24 -16.85 -9.35
C ASN A 289 -17.76 -17.48 -10.67
N THR A 290 -17.69 -16.69 -11.73
CA THR A 290 -17.37 -17.17 -13.09
C THR A 290 -16.08 -17.98 -13.21
N TRP A 291 -15.06 -17.70 -12.40
CA TRP A 291 -13.75 -18.31 -12.59
C TRP A 291 -13.31 -19.22 -11.45
N MET A 292 -13.75 -18.97 -10.21
CA MET A 292 -13.33 -19.73 -9.02
C MET A 292 -11.80 -19.91 -8.95
N GLY A 293 -11.07 -18.83 -9.23
CA GLY A 293 -9.61 -18.83 -9.36
C GLY A 293 -9.13 -18.80 -10.80
N ASP A 294 -7.89 -19.23 -11.01
CA ASP A 294 -7.27 -19.30 -12.33
C ASP A 294 -6.31 -20.48 -12.32
N PRO A 295 -6.55 -21.52 -13.13
CA PRO A 295 -5.75 -22.73 -13.06
C PRO A 295 -4.31 -22.52 -13.55
N THR A 296 -4.03 -21.44 -14.29
CA THR A 296 -2.66 -21.06 -14.63
C THR A 296 -1.83 -20.73 -13.40
N LYS A 297 -2.46 -20.23 -12.33
CA LYS A 297 -1.80 -19.95 -11.05
C LYS A 297 -1.43 -21.22 -10.30
N MET A 298 -2.09 -22.33 -10.58
CA MET A 298 -1.73 -23.63 -10.01
C MET A 298 -0.44 -24.18 -10.61
N ILE A 299 -0.16 -23.87 -11.88
CA ILE A 299 1.15 -24.20 -12.51
C ILE A 299 2.27 -23.48 -11.76
N THR A 300 2.12 -22.16 -11.60
CA THR A 300 3.15 -21.36 -10.93
C THR A 300 3.27 -21.72 -9.46
N LEU A 301 2.15 -21.97 -8.78
CA LEU A 301 2.15 -22.39 -7.37
C LEU A 301 2.85 -23.74 -7.21
N GLN A 302 2.57 -24.71 -8.08
CA GLN A 302 3.22 -26.02 -8.01
C GLN A 302 4.74 -25.89 -8.10
N ALA A 303 5.24 -25.17 -9.11
CA ALA A 303 6.67 -24.92 -9.26
C ALA A 303 7.27 -24.18 -8.06
N VAL A 304 6.53 -23.23 -7.48
CA VAL A 304 6.94 -22.52 -6.25
C VAL A 304 7.06 -23.49 -5.07
N LEU A 305 6.08 -24.36 -4.85
CA LEU A 305 6.07 -25.32 -3.74
C LEU A 305 7.19 -26.35 -3.89
N GLU A 306 7.46 -26.82 -5.11
CA GLU A 306 8.59 -27.70 -5.41
C GLU A 306 9.92 -27.03 -5.09
N VAL A 307 10.09 -25.75 -5.43
CA VAL A 307 11.29 -24.97 -5.09
C VAL A 307 11.42 -24.75 -3.57
N VAL A 308 10.32 -24.44 -2.88
CA VAL A 308 10.31 -24.25 -1.42
C VAL A 308 10.82 -25.50 -0.70
N ASP A 309 10.36 -26.67 -1.15
CA ASP A 309 10.72 -27.99 -0.61
C ASP A 309 12.17 -28.37 -0.97
N ARG A 310 12.50 -28.37 -2.27
CA ARG A 310 13.82 -28.75 -2.81
C ARG A 310 14.96 -27.92 -2.24
N ASP A 311 14.76 -26.60 -2.12
CA ASP A 311 15.82 -25.67 -1.71
C ASP A 311 15.76 -25.35 -0.21
N ASN A 312 14.90 -26.03 0.55
CA ASN A 312 14.67 -25.84 1.98
C ASN A 312 14.46 -24.35 2.36
N LEU A 313 13.57 -23.67 1.64
CA LEU A 313 13.45 -22.22 1.72
C LEU A 313 12.88 -21.72 3.06
N LEU A 314 12.15 -22.54 3.80
CA LEU A 314 11.66 -22.18 5.14
C LEU A 314 12.83 -22.07 6.12
N GLU A 315 13.79 -22.99 6.06
CA GLU A 315 15.00 -22.91 6.87
C GLU A 315 15.87 -21.71 6.47
N ASN A 316 16.02 -21.46 5.17
CA ASN A 316 16.69 -20.25 4.70
C ASN A 316 16.02 -18.96 5.24
N VAL A 317 14.69 -18.92 5.34
CA VAL A 317 13.96 -17.80 5.95
C VAL A 317 14.26 -17.66 7.44
N ASN A 318 14.38 -18.76 8.19
CA ASN A 318 14.75 -18.72 9.61
C ASN A 318 16.16 -18.14 9.79
N ILE A 319 17.15 -18.73 9.10
CA ILE A 319 18.55 -18.31 9.15
C ILE A 319 18.70 -16.84 8.74
N THR A 320 18.12 -16.47 7.59
CA THR A 320 18.23 -15.10 7.07
C THR A 320 17.45 -14.10 7.91
N GLY A 321 16.30 -14.51 8.44
CA GLY A 321 15.46 -13.72 9.32
C GLY A 321 16.17 -13.36 10.61
N GLU A 322 16.81 -14.33 11.25
CA GLU A 322 17.62 -14.11 12.46
C GLU A 322 18.79 -13.17 12.18
N TYR A 323 19.56 -13.42 11.12
CA TYR A 323 20.68 -12.55 10.71
C TYR A 323 20.20 -11.10 10.53
N LEU A 324 19.12 -10.90 9.78
CA LEU A 324 18.58 -9.57 9.53
C LEU A 324 18.07 -8.92 10.82
N LYS A 325 17.36 -9.66 11.66
CA LYS A 325 16.80 -9.14 12.93
C LYS A 325 17.90 -8.68 13.87
N ASN A 326 18.97 -9.46 14.03
CA ASN A 326 20.12 -9.10 14.86
C ASN A 326 20.79 -7.81 14.34
N GLY A 327 21.03 -7.72 13.03
CA GLY A 327 21.57 -6.49 12.43
C GLY A 327 20.65 -5.28 12.59
N LEU A 328 19.33 -5.45 12.54
CA LEU A 328 18.38 -4.36 12.82
C LEU A 328 18.42 -3.92 14.29
N GLN A 329 18.62 -4.84 15.24
CA GLN A 329 18.79 -4.51 16.66
C GLN A 329 20.10 -3.77 16.93
N GLU A 330 21.19 -4.16 16.26
CA GLU A 330 22.45 -3.41 16.28
C GLU A 330 22.25 -1.99 15.72
N MET A 331 21.53 -1.86 14.61
CA MET A 331 21.16 -0.55 14.04
C MET A 331 20.32 0.31 14.99
N ALA A 332 19.41 -0.30 15.77
CA ALA A 332 18.66 0.40 16.81
C ALA A 332 19.57 0.89 17.96
N THR A 333 20.63 0.14 18.27
CA THR A 333 21.61 0.52 19.29
C THR A 333 22.54 1.62 18.80
N THR A 334 22.96 1.57 17.53
CA THR A 334 23.84 2.57 16.89
C THR A 334 23.09 3.88 16.61
N PHE A 335 21.81 3.80 16.22
CA PHE A 335 20.98 4.96 15.88
C PHE A 335 19.69 5.04 16.73
N PRO A 336 19.79 5.13 18.07
CA PRO A 336 18.65 5.00 18.98
C PRO A 336 17.64 6.16 18.87
N THR A 337 18.04 7.28 18.26
CA THR A 337 17.15 8.43 17.99
C THR A 337 16.42 8.34 16.65
N LEU A 338 16.69 7.29 15.86
CA LEU A 338 16.10 7.06 14.53
C LEU A 338 15.43 5.70 14.41
N VAL A 339 15.95 4.65 15.05
CA VAL A 339 15.45 3.28 14.89
C VAL A 339 15.03 2.75 16.24
N SER A 340 13.83 2.19 16.31
CA SER A 340 13.25 1.59 17.51
C SER A 340 12.28 0.47 17.16
N ASN A 341 11.80 -0.26 18.17
CA ASN A 341 10.76 -1.28 18.03
C ASN A 341 11.03 -2.32 16.94
N VAL A 342 12.27 -2.81 16.83
CA VAL A 342 12.61 -3.93 15.94
C VAL A 342 11.83 -5.15 16.38
N ARG A 343 11.06 -5.72 15.46
CA ARG A 343 10.10 -6.80 15.73
C ARG A 343 9.91 -7.69 14.52
N GLY A 344 9.36 -8.88 14.77
CA GLY A 344 9.04 -9.84 13.73
C GLY A 344 9.62 -11.22 13.95
N GLN A 345 9.30 -12.10 13.00
CA GLN A 345 9.67 -13.50 12.97
C GLN A 345 10.02 -13.92 11.54
N GLY A 346 11.01 -14.80 11.37
CA GLY A 346 11.58 -15.10 10.07
C GLY A 346 12.02 -13.82 9.36
N THR A 347 11.68 -13.70 8.08
CA THR A 347 11.94 -12.47 7.30
C THR A 347 10.78 -11.47 7.35
N TYR A 348 9.70 -11.79 8.07
CA TYR A 348 8.55 -10.92 8.30
C TYR A 348 8.84 -9.96 9.47
N LEU A 349 9.69 -8.96 9.18
CA LEU A 349 10.21 -8.02 10.17
C LEU A 349 9.67 -6.61 9.96
N ALA A 350 9.80 -5.77 11.00
CA ALA A 350 9.56 -4.33 10.95
C ALA A 350 10.38 -3.57 12.00
N MET A 351 10.50 -2.26 11.78
CA MET A 351 11.08 -1.29 12.71
C MET A 351 10.38 0.06 12.60
N ASP A 352 10.45 0.87 13.66
CA ASP A 352 9.84 2.20 13.72
C ASP A 352 10.87 3.32 13.63
N PHE A 353 10.45 4.40 12.97
CA PHE A 353 11.12 5.70 12.99
C PHE A 353 10.37 6.69 13.90
N PRO A 354 10.97 7.83 14.29
CA PRO A 354 10.35 8.78 15.22
C PRO A 354 9.02 9.35 14.69
N THR A 355 8.97 9.65 13.39
CA THR A 355 7.82 10.27 12.72
C THR A 355 7.61 9.68 11.32
N GLU A 356 6.42 9.89 10.75
CA GLU A 356 6.12 9.53 9.37
C GLU A 356 7.06 10.20 8.36
N ALA A 357 7.37 11.49 8.56
CA ALA A 357 8.28 12.22 7.68
C ALA A 357 9.68 11.59 7.64
N VAL A 358 10.25 11.24 8.80
CA VAL A 358 11.56 10.58 8.87
C VAL A 358 11.51 9.19 8.23
N ARG A 359 10.43 8.44 8.43
CA ARG A 359 10.21 7.16 7.75
C ARG A 359 10.20 7.33 6.23
N ASN A 360 9.48 8.32 5.73
CA ASN A 360 9.36 8.59 4.29
C ASN A 360 10.71 9.01 3.69
N ASP A 361 11.48 9.85 4.39
CA ASP A 361 12.84 10.21 3.99
C ASP A 361 13.77 9.00 3.94
N PHE A 362 13.74 8.14 4.97
CA PHE A 362 14.49 6.89 4.99
C PHE A 362 14.17 6.02 3.77
N VAL A 363 12.89 5.79 3.48
CA VAL A 363 12.46 5.00 2.30
C VAL A 363 12.94 5.64 1.00
N GLY A 364 12.88 6.97 0.90
CA GLY A 364 13.38 7.73 -0.25
C GLY A 364 14.89 7.59 -0.45
N ILE A 365 15.67 7.62 0.64
CA ILE A 365 17.12 7.43 0.61
C ILE A 365 17.48 5.99 0.23
N MET A 366 16.86 4.99 0.88
CA MET A 366 17.08 3.57 0.55
C MET A 366 16.80 3.29 -0.93
N LYS A 367 15.74 3.89 -1.49
CA LYS A 367 15.44 3.77 -2.92
C LYS A 367 16.56 4.32 -3.80
N LYS A 368 17.13 5.48 -3.45
CA LYS A 368 18.29 6.07 -4.16
C LYS A 368 19.55 5.21 -4.04
N LEU A 369 19.70 4.47 -2.94
CA LEU A 369 20.74 3.48 -2.73
C LEU A 369 20.44 2.12 -3.39
N GLY A 370 19.38 2.03 -4.20
CA GLY A 370 19.02 0.82 -4.95
C GLY A 370 18.21 -0.22 -4.17
N VAL A 371 17.66 0.13 -3.01
CA VAL A 371 16.88 -0.80 -2.16
C VAL A 371 15.43 -0.35 -2.06
N ALA A 372 14.52 -1.21 -2.52
CA ALA A 372 13.09 -1.04 -2.31
C ALA A 372 12.69 -1.47 -0.88
N SER A 373 12.21 -0.50 -0.10
CA SER A 373 11.68 -0.66 1.26
C SER A 373 10.19 -0.30 1.30
N GLY A 374 9.38 -1.01 2.09
CA GLY A 374 7.95 -0.76 2.22
C GLY A 374 7.62 -0.08 3.55
N GLY A 375 6.74 0.92 3.55
CA GLY A 375 6.18 1.50 4.77
C GLY A 375 4.90 0.78 5.21
N CYS A 376 4.64 0.68 6.51
CA CYS A 376 3.36 0.30 7.12
C CYS A 376 3.02 1.22 8.29
N GLY A 377 1.76 1.18 8.74
CA GLY A 377 1.26 2.07 9.79
C GLY A 377 1.59 3.54 9.50
N VAL A 378 1.85 4.30 10.56
CA VAL A 378 2.22 5.72 10.47
C VAL A 378 3.72 5.87 10.18
N LYS A 379 4.58 5.18 10.95
CA LYS A 379 6.02 5.47 11.01
C LYS A 379 6.93 4.26 10.91
N SER A 380 6.43 3.12 10.43
CA SER A 380 7.18 1.87 10.39
C SER A 380 7.70 1.54 8.98
N VAL A 381 8.84 0.87 8.91
CA VAL A 381 9.35 0.19 7.71
C VAL A 381 9.23 -1.31 7.93
N ARG A 382 8.80 -2.03 6.89
CA ARG A 382 8.55 -3.48 6.91
C ARG A 382 9.36 -4.21 5.85
N PHE A 383 9.63 -5.47 6.16
CA PHE A 383 10.45 -6.38 5.39
C PHE A 383 9.58 -7.49 4.84
N ARG A 384 9.55 -7.62 3.52
CA ARG A 384 8.77 -8.63 2.78
C ARG A 384 9.59 -9.16 1.61
N PRO A 385 10.75 -9.77 1.86
CA PRO A 385 11.54 -10.36 0.78
C PRO A 385 10.87 -11.63 0.23
N ALA A 386 11.34 -12.07 -0.92
CA ALA A 386 11.07 -13.43 -1.41
C ALA A 386 11.79 -14.45 -0.51
N LEU A 387 11.32 -15.70 -0.52
CA LEU A 387 11.86 -16.79 0.29
C LEU A 387 13.30 -17.18 -0.10
N VAL A 388 13.74 -16.82 -1.31
CA VAL A 388 15.13 -16.97 -1.80
C VAL A 388 16.08 -15.88 -1.29
N PHE A 389 15.61 -14.96 -0.46
CA PHE A 389 16.45 -13.94 0.17
C PHE A 389 17.37 -14.58 1.22
N GLN A 390 18.63 -14.16 1.26
CA GLN A 390 19.73 -14.88 1.93
C GLN A 390 20.53 -13.92 2.82
N PRO A 391 21.37 -14.41 3.74
CA PRO A 391 22.16 -13.55 4.63
C PRO A 391 23.01 -12.51 3.89
N LYS A 392 23.57 -12.86 2.72
CA LYS A 392 24.31 -11.91 1.86
C LYS A 392 23.47 -10.71 1.42
N HIS A 393 22.19 -10.93 1.12
CA HIS A 393 21.26 -9.87 0.72
C HIS A 393 20.82 -9.04 1.94
N ALA A 394 20.73 -9.66 3.12
CA ALA A 394 20.49 -8.97 4.39
C ALA A 394 21.69 -8.08 4.76
N ALA A 395 22.92 -8.56 4.58
CA ALA A 395 24.14 -7.78 4.80
C ALA A 395 24.18 -6.54 3.90
N GLU A 396 23.89 -6.69 2.61
CA GLU A 396 23.80 -5.57 1.67
C GLU A 396 22.72 -4.55 2.07
N TYR A 397 21.58 -5.02 2.59
CA TYR A 397 20.55 -4.12 3.12
C TYR A 397 21.05 -3.34 4.33
N LEU A 398 21.70 -4.01 5.29
CA LEU A 398 22.16 -3.40 6.54
C LEU A 398 23.25 -2.36 6.28
N ASP A 399 24.19 -2.63 5.36
CA ASP A 399 25.20 -1.65 4.91
C ASP A 399 24.54 -0.38 4.35
N LYS A 400 23.58 -0.53 3.43
CA LYS A 400 22.84 0.61 2.85
C LYS A 400 21.96 1.31 3.88
N MET A 401 21.40 0.57 4.83
CA MET A 401 20.62 1.12 5.94
C MET A 401 21.50 1.98 6.84
N GLN A 402 22.70 1.53 7.18
CA GLN A 402 23.67 2.32 7.93
C GLN A 402 23.97 3.63 7.21
N ARG A 403 24.27 3.57 5.91
CA ARG A 403 24.49 4.78 5.12
C ARG A 403 23.29 5.72 5.11
N ALA A 404 22.08 5.18 5.02
CA ALA A 404 20.86 5.98 5.05
C ALA A 404 20.64 6.65 6.42
N CYS A 405 20.90 5.94 7.52
CA CYS A 405 20.82 6.48 8.87
C CYS A 405 21.87 7.57 9.15
N GLU A 406 23.08 7.44 8.61
CA GLU A 406 24.10 8.50 8.65
C GLU A 406 23.63 9.77 7.94
N ILE A 407 23.15 9.66 6.70
CA ILE A 407 22.61 10.79 5.92
C ILE A 407 21.44 11.47 6.66
N LEU A 408 20.54 10.69 7.27
CA LEU A 408 19.44 11.24 8.07
C LEU A 408 19.93 11.96 9.32
N SER A 409 20.94 11.41 9.98
CA SER A 409 21.53 12.00 11.18
C SER A 409 22.20 13.34 10.86
N GLU A 410 22.96 13.40 9.77
CA GLU A 410 23.56 14.65 9.26
C GLU A 410 22.49 15.68 8.96
N LYS A 411 21.45 15.34 8.17
CA LYS A 411 20.34 16.26 7.88
C LYS A 411 19.70 16.84 9.14
N ARG A 412 19.46 15.99 10.15
CA ARG A 412 18.88 16.42 11.44
C ARG A 412 19.83 17.28 12.25
N GLN A 413 21.14 17.00 12.21
CA GLN A 413 22.15 17.84 12.87
C GLN A 413 22.28 19.21 12.19
N THR A 414 22.21 19.28 10.86
CA THR A 414 22.23 20.56 10.12
C THR A 414 20.98 21.39 10.45
N SER A 415 19.79 20.78 10.46
CA SER A 415 18.57 21.47 10.91
C SER A 415 18.62 21.90 12.39
N LYS A 416 19.37 21.21 13.25
CA LYS A 416 19.57 21.64 14.65
C LYS A 416 20.63 22.73 14.80
N ARG A 417 21.76 22.64 14.07
CA ARG A 417 22.87 23.61 14.12
C ARG A 417 22.49 24.98 13.59
N TYR A 418 21.66 25.02 12.55
CA TYR A 418 21.20 26.28 11.98
C TYR A 418 19.86 26.77 12.59
N GLY A 419 19.32 26.06 13.59
CA GLY A 419 17.93 26.24 14.02
C GLY A 419 16.97 26.06 12.85
N SER A 420 15.67 26.23 13.09
CA SER A 420 14.81 26.74 12.03
C SER A 420 15.40 28.09 11.62
N VAL A 421 16.18 28.14 10.55
CA VAL A 421 16.52 29.42 9.92
C VAL A 421 15.18 30.00 9.50
N ASP A 422 14.75 31.02 10.24
CA ASP A 422 13.77 31.94 9.72
C ASP A 422 14.40 32.57 8.49
N VAL A 423 14.04 32.02 7.32
CA VAL A 423 14.51 32.46 6.01
C VAL A 423 14.22 33.97 5.86
N GLU A 424 13.19 34.49 6.55
CA GLU A 424 12.83 35.89 6.61
C GLU A 424 13.85 36.76 7.38
N ALA A 425 14.43 36.25 8.46
CA ALA A 425 15.46 36.93 9.25
C ALA A 425 16.84 36.90 8.57
N PHE A 426 17.22 35.78 7.96
CA PHE A 426 18.47 35.66 7.20
C PHE A 426 18.48 36.56 5.96
N LEU A 427 17.37 36.62 5.21
CA LEU A 427 17.23 37.51 4.05
C LEU A 427 17.14 39.01 4.43
N LYS A 428 16.64 39.35 5.62
CA LYS A 428 16.72 40.72 6.16
C LYS A 428 18.16 41.14 6.48
N SER A 429 19.01 40.24 6.97
CA SER A 429 20.41 40.55 7.32
C SER A 429 21.31 40.80 6.10
N ILE A 430 21.00 40.19 4.96
CA ILE A 430 21.75 40.38 3.69
C ILE A 430 21.42 41.73 3.03
N ARG A 431 20.30 42.38 3.40
CA ARG A 431 19.86 43.66 2.81
C ARG A 431 20.55 44.92 3.35
N VAL A 432 21.45 44.83 4.34
CA VAL A 432 22.04 46.02 4.99
C VAL A 432 23.51 46.28 4.61
N SER A 433 24.19 45.42 3.85
CA SER A 433 25.64 45.59 3.58
C SER A 433 26.09 45.49 2.12
N PHE A 434 25.20 45.67 1.14
CA PHE A 434 25.56 45.76 -0.28
C PHE A 434 25.03 47.05 -0.93
N GLY A 435 25.35 48.17 -0.29
CA GLY A 435 24.98 49.52 -0.75
C GLY A 435 26.18 50.46 -0.77
N LEU A 436 27.31 50.07 -1.35
CA LEU A 436 28.34 50.99 -1.82
C LEU A 436 29.38 50.24 -2.65
N PHE A 437 29.94 50.93 -3.66
CA PHE A 437 30.85 50.46 -4.71
C PHE A 437 30.17 49.86 -5.93
N LEU A 438 29.95 50.71 -6.92
CA LEU A 438 30.43 50.49 -8.29
C LEU A 438 30.51 51.85 -9.01
N ALA A 439 31.73 52.38 -9.11
CA ALA A 439 32.10 53.40 -10.08
C ALA A 439 33.58 53.22 -10.47
N LEU A 440 33.81 53.20 -11.78
CA LEU A 440 35.03 53.52 -12.57
C LEU A 440 35.55 52.41 -13.49
N GLU A 441 36.06 52.90 -14.62
CA GLU A 441 36.11 52.36 -15.98
C GLU A 441 37.38 51.55 -16.32
N ASN A 442 37.29 50.83 -17.47
CA ASN A 442 38.31 50.49 -18.51
C ASN A 442 39.66 49.86 -18.04
N ASP A 443 40.35 48.96 -18.76
CA ASP A 443 40.54 48.78 -20.19
C ASP A 443 41.22 47.43 -20.51
N SER A 444 41.03 46.91 -21.73
CA SER A 444 41.92 46.03 -22.53
C SER A 444 42.43 44.63 -22.06
N ALA A 445 42.16 43.63 -22.93
CA ALA A 445 42.99 42.48 -23.38
C ALA A 445 42.28 41.10 -23.33
N PRO A 446 42.38 40.27 -24.39
CA PRO A 446 41.61 39.04 -24.51
C PRO A 446 42.26 37.91 -23.73
N THR A 447 41.56 37.36 -22.74
CA THR A 447 41.92 36.12 -22.06
C THR A 447 41.00 35.00 -22.53
N PHE A 448 41.62 33.90 -22.93
CA PHE A 448 40.97 32.66 -23.37
C PHE A 448 40.14 32.09 -22.20
N GLN A 449 38.82 32.22 -22.25
CA GLN A 449 37.93 31.55 -21.30
C GLN A 449 37.45 30.22 -21.88
N PRO A 450 37.52 29.11 -21.12
CA PRO A 450 36.81 27.90 -21.47
C PRO A 450 35.30 28.23 -21.44
N ARG A 451 34.57 27.89 -22.51
CA ARG A 451 33.10 28.01 -22.51
C ARG A 451 32.53 27.09 -21.44
N VAL A 452 32.36 27.61 -20.22
CA VAL A 452 31.46 27.04 -19.22
C VAL A 452 30.06 27.27 -19.76
N LEU A 453 29.46 26.20 -20.27
CA LEU A 453 28.09 26.21 -20.74
C LEU A 453 27.18 26.16 -19.50
N SER A 454 26.54 27.28 -19.17
CA SER A 454 25.58 27.36 -18.07
C SER A 454 24.30 26.60 -18.43
N VAL A 455 23.93 25.63 -17.61
CA VAL A 455 22.58 25.03 -17.65
C VAL A 455 21.66 25.99 -16.90
N SER A 456 20.65 26.52 -17.58
CA SER A 456 19.65 27.40 -16.97
C SER A 456 18.33 26.66 -16.76
N ILE A 457 17.61 27.01 -15.68
CA ILE A 457 16.24 26.54 -15.45
C ILE A 457 15.29 27.52 -16.13
N LYS A 458 14.44 27.01 -17.02
CA LYS A 458 13.40 27.79 -17.69
C LYS A 458 12.04 27.41 -17.13
N VAL A 459 11.16 28.40 -16.93
CA VAL A 459 9.82 28.18 -16.38
C VAL A 459 8.79 28.46 -17.47
N SER A 460 7.98 27.46 -17.80
CA SER A 460 6.89 27.58 -18.78
C SER A 460 5.54 27.43 -18.09
N ILE A 461 4.59 28.32 -18.38
CA ILE A 461 3.26 28.32 -17.75
C ILE A 461 2.17 28.18 -18.81
N ARG A 462 1.21 27.29 -18.57
CA ARG A 462 -0.08 27.25 -19.26
C ARG A 462 -1.13 27.96 -18.40
N CYS A 463 -1.71 29.02 -18.93
CA CYS A 463 -2.82 29.74 -18.30
C CYS A 463 -4.13 29.53 -19.08
N ARG A 464 -5.26 29.58 -18.36
CA ARG A 464 -6.61 29.67 -18.93
C ARG A 464 -7.22 30.98 -18.39
N PRO A 465 -7.70 31.91 -19.23
CA PRO A 465 -8.30 33.15 -18.73
C PRO A 465 -9.56 32.89 -17.90
N PHE A 466 -9.82 33.80 -16.97
CA PHE A 466 -10.95 33.77 -16.03
C PHE A 466 -12.32 33.86 -16.73
N THR A 467 -13.31 33.21 -16.14
CA THR A 467 -14.71 33.66 -16.20
C THR A 467 -15.00 34.55 -14.99
N CYS A 468 -15.87 35.55 -15.14
CA CYS A 468 -16.23 36.53 -14.11
C CYS A 468 -16.74 35.95 -12.77
N ASP A 469 -17.03 34.65 -12.72
CA ASP A 469 -17.56 33.95 -11.55
C ASP A 469 -16.50 33.42 -10.57
N ASP A 470 -15.22 33.35 -10.97
CA ASP A 470 -14.16 32.76 -10.14
C ASP A 470 -13.43 33.85 -9.32
N LYS A 471 -13.33 33.69 -7.99
CA LYS A 471 -12.82 34.72 -7.05
C LYS A 471 -11.32 34.62 -6.70
N LEU A 472 -10.50 33.91 -7.48
CA LEU A 472 -9.05 33.77 -7.29
C LEU A 472 -8.28 34.71 -8.22
N GLY A 473 -8.06 35.97 -7.85
CA GLY A 473 -7.42 36.94 -8.75
C GLY A 473 -5.97 36.57 -9.06
N VAL A 474 -5.59 36.56 -10.34
CA VAL A 474 -4.19 36.49 -10.77
C VAL A 474 -3.95 37.60 -11.79
N VAL A 475 -2.93 38.43 -11.58
CA VAL A 475 -2.48 39.45 -12.52
C VAL A 475 -1.17 39.02 -13.14
N LEU A 476 -1.15 38.91 -14.46
CA LEU A 476 0.08 38.64 -15.20
C LEU A 476 0.62 39.93 -15.80
N THR A 477 1.90 40.18 -15.62
CA THR A 477 2.61 41.29 -16.26
C THR A 477 3.64 40.72 -17.21
N GLN A 478 3.51 40.94 -18.52
CA GLN A 478 4.54 40.58 -19.47
C GLN A 478 5.57 41.71 -19.52
N ASN A 479 6.81 41.41 -19.10
CA ASN A 479 7.89 42.39 -19.02
C ASN A 479 8.75 42.39 -20.30
N GLY A 480 8.65 41.34 -21.12
CA GLY A 480 9.34 41.21 -22.40
C GLY A 480 8.75 40.07 -23.26
N GLU A 481 9.31 39.84 -24.43
CA GLU A 481 8.83 38.79 -25.36
C GLU A 481 8.85 37.38 -24.73
N GLU A 482 9.82 37.13 -23.84
CA GLU A 482 10.04 35.84 -23.19
C GLU A 482 10.17 35.96 -21.66
N GLU A 483 9.64 37.04 -21.07
CA GLU A 483 9.71 37.26 -19.63
C GLU A 483 8.43 37.92 -19.11
N GLY A 484 7.97 37.46 -17.96
CA GLY A 484 6.84 38.06 -17.28
C GLY A 484 6.72 37.58 -15.85
N ASP A 485 5.85 38.23 -15.10
CA ASP A 485 5.54 37.92 -13.72
C ASP A 485 4.08 37.54 -13.55
N VAL A 486 3.83 36.64 -12.60
CA VAL A 486 2.51 36.29 -12.09
C VAL A 486 2.35 36.90 -10.70
N GLU A 487 1.30 37.67 -10.45
CA GLU A 487 0.88 38.15 -9.14
C GLU A 487 -0.45 37.51 -8.73
N LEU A 488 -0.52 36.88 -7.56
CA LEU A 488 -1.73 36.26 -7.03
C LEU A 488 -2.47 37.27 -6.12
N ILE A 489 -3.57 37.83 -6.61
CA ILE A 489 -4.49 38.71 -5.90
C ILE A 489 -5.48 37.85 -5.12
N ASN A 490 -5.37 37.81 -3.79
CA ASN A 490 -6.15 36.98 -2.84
C ASN A 490 -5.56 35.59 -2.54
N SER A 491 -4.23 35.49 -2.50
CA SER A 491 -3.50 34.30 -2.07
C SER A 491 -3.03 34.41 -0.62
N THR A 492 -3.10 33.31 0.14
CA THR A 492 -2.50 33.18 1.48
C THR A 492 -1.06 32.64 1.44
N TYR A 493 -0.50 32.41 0.25
CA TYR A 493 0.89 31.95 0.08
C TYR A 493 1.89 33.08 0.36
N SER A 494 3.03 32.73 0.95
CA SER A 494 4.12 33.66 1.29
C SER A 494 4.80 34.30 0.08
N THR A 495 4.69 33.68 -1.10
CA THR A 495 5.20 34.22 -2.37
C THR A 495 4.01 34.48 -3.28
N THR A 496 3.62 35.75 -3.40
CA THR A 496 2.49 36.18 -4.22
C THR A 496 2.92 36.61 -5.62
N ARG A 497 4.22 36.84 -5.88
CA ARG A 497 4.75 37.20 -7.21
C ARG A 497 5.91 36.30 -7.65
N PHE A 498 5.89 35.78 -8.88
CA PHE A 498 6.99 34.97 -9.42
C PHE A 498 7.16 35.12 -10.95
N ALA A 499 8.40 35.00 -11.43
CA ALA A 499 8.75 35.17 -12.84
C ALA A 499 8.62 33.87 -13.65
N PHE A 500 8.39 34.00 -14.95
CA PHE A 500 8.40 32.89 -15.91
C PHE A 500 9.13 33.25 -17.21
N SER A 501 9.60 32.22 -17.92
CA SER A 501 10.32 32.33 -19.20
C SER A 501 9.40 32.14 -20.42
N TYR A 502 8.35 31.34 -20.28
CA TYR A 502 7.38 31.12 -21.36
C TYR A 502 5.97 31.10 -20.77
N ALA A 503 5.00 31.68 -21.46
CA ALA A 503 3.60 31.52 -21.13
C ALA A 503 2.78 31.21 -22.37
N TRP A 504 1.77 30.35 -22.24
CA TRP A 504 0.77 30.15 -23.28
C TRP A 504 -0.63 30.02 -22.72
N TRP A 505 -1.59 30.42 -23.55
CA TRP A 505 -3.00 30.49 -23.18
C TRP A 505 -3.76 29.38 -23.89
N SER A 506 -4.42 28.54 -23.10
CA SER A 506 -5.15 27.40 -23.64
C SER A 506 -6.65 27.61 -23.81
N ALA A 507 -7.10 28.86 -23.64
CA ALA A 507 -8.42 29.25 -24.09
C ALA A 507 -8.38 30.69 -24.61
N TYR A 508 -9.06 30.89 -25.74
CA TYR A 508 -9.52 32.15 -26.29
C TYR A 508 -8.42 33.10 -26.82
N GLY A 509 -8.67 33.65 -28.02
CA GLY A 509 -7.67 34.30 -28.87
C GLY A 509 -6.75 35.30 -28.16
N TYR A 510 -5.45 34.99 -28.15
CA TYR A 510 -4.35 35.73 -27.52
C TYR A 510 -4.20 37.22 -27.93
N LYS A 511 -4.88 37.70 -28.98
CA LYS A 511 -4.55 38.97 -29.63
C LYS A 511 -4.92 40.25 -28.87
N ARG A 512 -5.45 40.19 -27.65
CA ARG A 512 -5.74 41.40 -26.86
C ARG A 512 -5.50 41.14 -25.39
N HIS A 513 -4.28 41.40 -24.89
CA HIS A 513 -4.04 41.84 -23.51
C HIS A 513 -2.64 42.45 -23.44
N ILE A 514 -2.52 43.69 -23.92
CA ILE A 514 -1.48 44.64 -23.47
C ILE A 514 -2.21 45.62 -22.55
N GLN A 515 -1.54 46.06 -21.48
CA GLN A 515 -2.07 46.93 -20.43
C GLN A 515 -2.93 48.11 -20.99
N GLY A 516 -4.20 48.21 -20.58
CA GLY A 516 -5.05 49.38 -20.84
C GLY A 516 -6.43 49.17 -21.51
N ASP A 517 -6.82 47.94 -21.89
CA ASP A 517 -8.13 47.69 -22.53
C ASP A 517 -9.14 47.06 -21.55
N PRO A 518 -10.21 47.78 -21.13
CA PRO A 518 -11.16 47.32 -20.11
C PRO A 518 -12.33 46.49 -20.65
N LEU A 519 -12.36 46.11 -21.93
CA LEU A 519 -13.49 45.37 -22.51
C LEU A 519 -13.39 43.84 -22.32
N PRO A 520 -14.50 43.16 -21.97
CA PRO A 520 -14.55 41.70 -21.96
C PRO A 520 -14.37 41.11 -23.38
N ALA A 521 -13.78 39.92 -23.46
CA ALA A 521 -13.47 39.24 -24.71
C ALA A 521 -14.73 38.61 -25.33
N ASP A 522 -15.52 39.40 -26.06
CA ASP A 522 -16.82 38.95 -26.56
C ASP A 522 -16.75 37.97 -27.75
N ASN A 523 -15.58 37.72 -28.35
CA ASN A 523 -15.41 36.79 -29.49
C ASN A 523 -14.26 35.79 -29.26
N MET A 524 -14.62 34.68 -28.65
CA MET A 524 -13.70 33.67 -28.10
C MET A 524 -13.59 32.42 -29.02
N THR A 525 -12.43 32.21 -29.69
CA THR A 525 -12.16 31.01 -30.51
C THR A 525 -11.38 29.93 -29.74
N LEU A 526 -11.71 28.65 -29.93
CA LEU A 526 -11.05 27.50 -29.29
C LEU A 526 -9.61 27.33 -29.81
N VAL A 527 -8.65 27.16 -28.90
CA VAL A 527 -7.25 26.90 -29.24
C VAL A 527 -6.99 25.39 -29.25
N ASP A 528 -6.55 24.84 -30.39
CA ASP A 528 -6.18 23.44 -30.53
C ASP A 528 -4.73 23.15 -30.10
N GLN A 529 -4.37 21.86 -30.10
CA GLN A 529 -3.03 21.42 -29.69
C GLN A 529 -1.92 21.91 -30.61
N GLN A 530 -2.21 22.15 -31.89
CA GLN A 530 -1.22 22.56 -32.89
C GLN A 530 -0.76 23.99 -32.61
N MET A 531 -1.70 24.91 -32.37
CA MET A 531 -1.37 26.29 -32.02
C MET A 531 -0.58 26.40 -30.70
N ALA A 532 -0.90 25.56 -29.71
CA ALA A 532 -0.15 25.48 -28.45
C ALA A 532 1.30 24.99 -28.66
N TYR A 533 1.47 23.99 -29.52
CA TYR A 533 2.78 23.45 -29.87
C TYR A 533 3.64 24.47 -30.63
N GLU A 534 3.06 25.19 -31.58
CA GLU A 534 3.76 26.23 -32.34
C GLU A 534 4.18 27.41 -31.48
N SER A 535 3.33 27.84 -30.53
CA SER A 535 3.57 29.04 -29.72
C SER A 535 4.64 28.83 -28.64
N VAL A 536 4.59 27.70 -27.93
CA VAL A 536 5.47 27.44 -26.78
C VAL A 536 6.13 26.06 -26.81
N GLY A 537 5.50 25.06 -27.44
CA GLY A 537 6.08 23.71 -27.57
C GLY A 537 7.42 23.68 -28.32
N LEU A 538 7.54 24.42 -29.42
CA LEU A 538 8.80 24.53 -30.19
C LEU A 538 9.93 25.17 -29.37
N LYS A 539 9.61 26.17 -28.54
CA LYS A 539 10.58 26.85 -27.68
C LYS A 539 11.09 25.94 -26.57
N ILE A 540 10.18 25.27 -25.86
CA ILE A 540 10.52 24.26 -24.83
C ILE A 540 11.39 23.15 -25.43
N LYS A 541 11.02 22.66 -26.62
CA LYS A 541 11.80 21.64 -27.33
C LYS A 541 13.22 22.14 -27.61
N SER A 542 13.37 23.37 -28.08
CA SER A 542 14.68 23.99 -28.34
C SER A 542 15.54 24.05 -27.07
N ASP A 543 14.98 24.49 -25.95
CA ASP A 543 15.69 24.55 -24.67
C ASP A 543 16.12 23.18 -24.16
N LEU A 544 15.23 22.19 -24.24
CA LEU A 544 15.55 20.83 -23.84
C LEU A 544 16.68 20.24 -24.70
N LEU A 545 16.69 20.51 -26.01
CA LEU A 545 17.78 20.09 -26.90
C LEU A 545 19.08 20.87 -26.66
N GLY A 546 18.98 22.11 -26.18
CA GLY A 546 20.09 22.93 -25.72
C GLY A 546 20.73 22.44 -24.42
N GLY A 547 20.08 21.49 -23.71
CA GLY A 547 20.52 20.96 -22.42
C GLY A 547 19.98 21.72 -21.20
N ASN A 548 19.03 22.64 -21.40
CA ASN A 548 18.35 23.35 -20.30
C ASN A 548 17.32 22.44 -19.62
N ALA A 549 17.04 22.71 -18.33
CA ALA A 549 15.92 22.10 -17.63
C ALA A 549 14.70 23.01 -17.76
N VAL A 550 13.55 22.45 -18.14
CA VAL A 550 12.31 23.21 -18.28
C VAL A 550 11.29 22.71 -17.26
N VAL A 551 10.81 23.63 -16.41
CA VAL A 551 9.72 23.39 -15.45
C VAL A 551 8.43 23.92 -16.06
N LEU A 552 7.51 23.02 -16.34
CA LEU A 552 6.19 23.29 -16.87
C LEU A 552 5.16 23.34 -15.75
N PHE A 553 4.47 24.46 -15.61
CA PHE A 553 3.31 24.62 -14.75
C PHE A 553 2.04 24.70 -15.59
N ALA A 554 1.06 23.86 -15.29
CA ALA A 554 -0.26 23.96 -15.90
C ALA A 554 -1.30 24.26 -14.82
N TYR A 555 -1.89 25.46 -14.86
CA TYR A 555 -3.00 25.85 -13.99
C TYR A 555 -4.34 25.65 -14.69
N GLY A 556 -5.28 24.99 -14.02
CA GLY A 556 -6.67 24.82 -14.47
C GLY A 556 -7.68 25.41 -13.48
N LEU A 557 -8.95 25.51 -13.91
CA LEU A 557 -10.07 26.14 -13.18
C LEU A 557 -10.28 25.63 -11.74
N SER A 558 -9.83 24.41 -11.42
CA SER A 558 -10.04 23.81 -10.09
C SER A 558 -8.89 24.05 -9.09
N GLY A 559 -7.91 24.89 -9.42
CA GLY A 559 -6.74 25.12 -8.55
C GLY A 559 -5.79 23.91 -8.43
N SER A 560 -6.05 22.82 -9.15
CA SER A 560 -5.13 21.67 -9.23
C SER A 560 -4.07 21.92 -10.31
N GLY A 561 -2.95 22.54 -9.91
CA GLY A 561 -1.78 22.68 -10.77
C GLY A 561 -1.08 21.34 -10.98
N LYS A 562 -0.69 21.02 -12.22
CA LYS A 562 0.27 19.95 -12.49
C LYS A 562 1.61 20.58 -12.84
N THR A 563 2.67 20.15 -12.14
CA THR A 563 4.04 20.56 -12.45
C THR A 563 4.79 19.40 -13.07
N PHE A 564 5.41 19.64 -14.22
CA PHE A 564 6.30 18.69 -14.87
C PHE A 564 7.69 19.32 -14.94
N THR A 565 8.71 18.61 -14.48
CA THR A 565 10.11 19.03 -14.68
C THR A 565 10.74 18.10 -15.69
N VAL A 566 11.23 18.68 -16.79
CA VAL A 566 11.86 17.93 -17.88
C VAL A 566 13.30 18.41 -17.99
N PHE A 567 14.25 17.47 -17.92
CA PHE A 567 15.67 17.76 -18.07
C PHE A 567 16.08 17.53 -19.53
N GLY A 568 16.65 18.56 -20.14
CA GLY A 568 17.20 18.48 -21.48
C GLY A 568 18.46 17.61 -21.56
N VAL A 569 18.63 16.91 -22.68
CA VAL A 569 19.84 16.15 -22.98
C VAL A 569 20.44 16.76 -24.25
N ARG A 570 21.67 17.24 -24.16
CA ARG A 570 22.35 17.84 -25.30
C ARG A 570 22.95 16.74 -26.17
N PHE A 571 22.43 16.60 -27.39
CA PHE A 571 23.05 15.74 -28.38
C PHE A 571 24.22 16.50 -29.03
N THR A 572 25.45 16.12 -28.68
CA THR A 572 26.61 16.46 -29.49
C THR A 572 26.54 15.56 -30.72
N VAL A 573 26.14 16.11 -31.86
CA VAL A 573 26.34 15.45 -33.14
C VAL A 573 27.85 15.38 -33.36
N LEU A 574 28.38 14.16 -33.45
CA LEU A 574 29.76 13.90 -33.88
C LEU A 574 29.91 14.20 -35.37
#